data_AF-A0A7Y8PTK7-F1
#
_entry.id   AF-A0A7Y8PTK7-F1
#
_cell.length_a   1.000
_cell.length_b   1.000
_cell.length_c   1.000
_cell.angle_alpha   90.00
_cell.angle_beta   90.00
_cell.angle_gamma   90.00
#
_symmetry.space_group_name_H-M   'P 1'
#
loop_
_entity.id
_entity.type
_entity.pdbx_description
1 polymer ?
#
loop_
_entity_poly.entity_id
_entity_poly.type
_entity_poly.pdbx_seq_one_letter_code
_entity_poly.pdbx_strand_id
1 'polypeptide(L)'
;MPELNFDRLHQFFCKVPSVQQARVDAYGSDGQHAWWFKFQIDVEHPLAWQTVQELGHVLNYISRDERLPTQFLPVSPPPYMNGEAKDFLSWVIQCNHPEFSPDVVCDWLEARLPNPVDDEAQWKIKTDIAELDQMSDKDLDEMVPPNPIK
;
A
#
# COMPACT_ATOMS: atom_id res chain seq x y z
N MET A 1 -20.40 0.09 20.28
CA MET A 1 -19.92 -0.26 18.94
C MET A 1 -19.09 -1.53 19.07
N PRO A 2 -19.11 -2.45 18.09
CA PRO A 2 -18.21 -3.59 18.12
C PRO A 2 -16.76 -3.08 18.18
N GLU A 3 -15.94 -3.77 18.97
CA GLU A 3 -14.50 -3.51 19.05
C GLU A 3 -13.88 -3.74 17.65
N LEU A 4 -12.99 -2.84 17.22
CA LEU A 4 -12.35 -2.96 15.91
C LEU A 4 -11.42 -4.18 15.91
N ASN A 5 -11.55 -5.02 14.88
CA ASN A 5 -10.67 -6.15 14.66
C ASN A 5 -9.53 -5.77 13.69
N PHE A 6 -8.29 -6.09 14.05
CA PHE A 6 -7.10 -5.84 13.25
C PHE A 6 -6.45 -7.12 12.69
N ASP A 7 -6.95 -8.30 13.06
CA ASP A 7 -6.31 -9.58 12.75
C ASP A 7 -6.14 -9.79 11.25
N ARG A 8 -7.18 -9.50 10.44
CA ARG A 8 -7.09 -9.64 8.98
C ARG A 8 -6.03 -8.73 8.39
N LEU A 9 -6.05 -7.45 8.77
CA LEU A 9 -5.07 -6.47 8.30
C LEU A 9 -3.65 -6.84 8.74
N HIS A 10 -3.48 -7.29 9.98
CA HIS A 10 -2.20 -7.80 10.48
C HIS A 10 -1.70 -8.99 9.66
N GLN A 11 -2.55 -9.99 9.43
CA GLN A 11 -2.20 -11.17 8.63
C GLN A 11 -1.89 -10.83 7.17
N PHE A 12 -2.57 -9.83 6.61
CA PHE A 12 -2.28 -9.32 5.27
C PHE A 12 -0.85 -8.75 5.21
N PHE A 13 -0.49 -7.83 6.12
CA PHE A 13 0.84 -7.23 6.15
C PHE A 13 1.96 -8.22 6.53
N CYS A 14 1.65 -9.28 7.28
CA CYS A 14 2.60 -10.37 7.51
C CYS A 14 3.03 -11.10 6.23
N LYS A 15 2.22 -11.04 5.16
CA LYS A 15 2.49 -11.70 3.88
C LYS A 15 3.13 -10.77 2.84
N VAL A 16 3.06 -9.46 3.02
CA VAL A 16 3.67 -8.50 2.09
C VAL A 16 5.20 -8.67 2.11
N PRO A 17 5.86 -8.95 0.96
CA PRO A 17 7.27 -9.37 0.93
C PRO A 17 8.25 -8.40 1.60
N SER A 18 8.04 -7.10 1.44
CA SER A 18 8.89 -6.03 2.01
C SER A 18 8.55 -5.67 3.46
N VAL A 19 7.50 -6.27 4.04
CA VAL A 19 7.08 -6.01 5.43
C VAL A 19 7.37 -7.25 6.27
N GLN A 20 6.61 -8.33 6.04
CA GLN A 20 6.66 -9.58 6.79
C GLN A 20 6.26 -9.39 8.27
N GLN A 21 6.03 -10.51 8.97
CA GLN A 21 5.59 -10.48 10.37
C GLN A 21 6.52 -9.68 11.29
N ALA A 22 7.83 -9.69 11.04
CA ALA A 22 8.82 -9.04 11.90
C ALA A 22 8.74 -7.50 11.92
N ARG A 23 8.03 -6.89 10.95
CA ARG A 23 7.96 -5.43 10.79
C ARG A 23 6.58 -4.86 11.05
N VAL A 24 5.63 -5.65 11.54
CA VAL A 24 4.37 -5.11 12.05
C VAL A 24 4.60 -4.65 13.49
N ASP A 25 4.54 -3.33 13.73
CA ASP A 25 4.95 -2.74 15.00
C ASP A 25 3.82 -2.81 16.04
N ALA A 26 2.70 -2.15 15.73
CA ALA A 26 1.58 -1.95 16.63
C ALA A 26 0.37 -1.41 15.88
N TYR A 27 -0.80 -1.51 16.51
CA TYR A 27 -2.04 -0.90 16.04
C TYR A 27 -2.93 -0.57 17.24
N GLY A 28 -3.91 0.30 17.03
CA GLY A 28 -4.81 0.70 18.10
C GLY A 28 -5.96 1.57 17.64
N SER A 29 -6.85 1.90 18.57
CA SER A 29 -7.98 2.79 18.34
C SER A 29 -8.20 3.73 19.53
N ASP A 30 -8.97 4.79 19.32
CA ASP A 30 -9.44 5.70 20.37
C ASP A 30 -10.68 5.16 21.12
N GLY A 31 -11.14 3.94 20.78
CA GLY A 31 -12.36 3.35 21.30
C GLY A 31 -13.67 3.92 20.72
N GLN A 32 -13.57 4.82 19.73
CA GLN A 32 -14.71 5.38 19.02
C GLN A 32 -14.65 5.01 17.53
N HIS A 33 -13.92 5.79 16.74
CA HIS A 33 -13.88 5.69 15.28
C HIS A 33 -12.48 5.94 14.71
N ALA A 34 -11.56 6.51 15.49
CA ALA A 34 -10.18 6.69 15.03
C ALA A 34 -9.36 5.42 15.31
N TRP A 35 -8.63 4.97 14.30
CA TRP A 35 -7.70 3.86 14.42
C TRP A 35 -6.44 4.08 13.61
N TRP A 36 -5.38 3.35 13.98
CA TRP A 36 -4.10 3.38 13.32
C TRP A 36 -3.45 1.99 13.28
N PHE A 37 -2.62 1.77 12.28
CA PHE A 37 -1.83 0.55 12.07
C PHE A 37 -0.43 0.94 11.62
N LYS A 38 0.59 0.60 12.43
CA LYS A 38 1.99 0.98 12.25
C LYS A 38 2.84 -0.24 11.90
N PHE A 39 3.70 -0.07 10.90
CA PHE A 39 4.63 -1.10 10.45
C PHE A 39 5.85 -0.46 9.80
N GLN A 40 6.87 -1.25 9.51
CA GLN A 40 8.04 -0.87 8.73
C GLN A 40 8.01 -1.57 7.37
N ILE A 41 8.56 -0.89 6.37
CA ILE A 41 8.90 -1.49 5.07
C ILE A 41 10.42 -1.59 5.05
N ASP A 42 10.93 -2.77 4.77
CA ASP A 42 12.35 -2.99 4.51
C ASP A 42 12.76 -2.19 3.28
N VAL A 43 13.38 -1.03 3.49
CA VAL A 43 13.79 -0.12 2.41
C VAL A 43 14.91 -0.67 1.54
N GLU A 44 15.59 -1.74 1.97
CA GLU A 44 16.63 -2.44 1.20
C GLU A 44 16.04 -3.58 0.37
N HIS A 45 14.78 -3.97 0.61
CA HIS A 45 14.10 -4.98 -0.18
C HIS A 45 13.88 -4.50 -1.63
N PRO A 46 14.10 -5.35 -2.66
CA PRO A 46 13.92 -4.95 -4.07
C PRO A 46 12.54 -4.38 -4.41
N LEU A 47 11.50 -4.82 -3.68
CA LEU A 47 10.11 -4.38 -3.84
C LEU A 47 9.70 -3.25 -2.88
N ALA A 48 10.61 -2.66 -2.10
CA ALA A 48 10.27 -1.68 -1.06
C ALA A 48 9.48 -0.49 -1.62
N TRP A 49 10.03 0.17 -2.63
CA TRP A 49 9.44 1.37 -3.22
C TRP A 49 8.21 1.06 -4.06
N GLN A 50 8.17 -0.12 -4.68
CA GLN A 50 6.96 -0.63 -5.31
C GLN A 50 5.83 -0.80 -4.28
N THR A 51 6.14 -1.36 -3.12
CA THR A 51 5.18 -1.51 -2.02
C THR A 51 4.66 -0.15 -1.56
N VAL A 52 5.57 0.83 -1.37
CA VAL A 52 5.18 2.21 -1.00
C VAL A 52 4.28 2.83 -2.07
N GLN A 53 4.58 2.65 -3.35
CA GLN A 53 3.80 3.19 -4.47
C GLN A 53 2.39 2.59 -4.52
N GLU A 54 2.28 1.27 -4.47
CA GLU A 54 0.99 0.57 -4.50
C GLU A 54 0.13 0.89 -3.28
N LEU A 55 0.71 0.88 -2.08
CA LEU A 55 0.01 1.28 -0.85
C LEU A 55 -0.41 2.75 -0.90
N GLY A 56 0.45 3.62 -1.41
CA GLY A 56 0.15 5.04 -1.61
C GLY A 56 -1.04 5.25 -2.56
N HIS A 57 -1.12 4.47 -3.64
CA HIS A 57 -2.28 4.46 -4.52
C HIS A 57 -3.52 3.96 -3.77
N VAL A 58 -3.53 2.72 -3.30
CA VAL A 58 -4.74 2.11 -2.71
C VAL A 58 -5.24 2.88 -1.49
N LEU A 59 -4.35 3.25 -0.55
CA LEU A 59 -4.74 3.80 0.75
C LEU A 59 -4.94 5.31 0.77
N ASN A 60 -4.40 6.05 -0.21
CA ASN A 60 -4.64 7.49 -0.30
C ASN A 60 -5.56 7.84 -1.47
N TYR A 61 -5.33 7.32 -2.67
CA TYR A 61 -6.02 7.73 -3.90
C TYR A 61 -6.29 6.53 -4.82
N ILE A 62 -7.50 5.99 -4.79
CA ILE A 62 -7.90 4.87 -5.66
C ILE A 62 -8.08 5.27 -7.13
N SER A 63 -8.16 6.57 -7.40
CA SER A 63 -8.07 7.15 -8.75
C SER A 63 -7.51 8.58 -8.69
N ARG A 64 -7.49 9.30 -9.83
CA ARG A 64 -6.98 10.69 -9.87
C ARG A 64 -7.76 11.64 -8.96
N ASP A 65 -9.07 11.40 -8.82
CA ASP A 65 -10.00 12.32 -8.13
C ASP A 65 -10.75 11.65 -6.98
N GLU A 66 -10.54 10.34 -6.75
CA GLU A 66 -11.23 9.57 -5.72
C GLU A 66 -10.27 9.16 -4.60
N ARG A 67 -10.65 9.51 -3.37
CA ARG A 67 -9.83 9.34 -2.17
C ARG A 67 -10.53 8.41 -1.18
N LEU A 68 -9.78 7.47 -0.61
CA LEU A 68 -10.25 6.75 0.58
C LEU A 68 -10.14 7.65 1.83
N PRO A 69 -10.96 7.42 2.86
CA PRO A 69 -10.89 8.18 4.10
C PRO A 69 -9.65 7.83 4.95
N THR A 70 -8.79 6.92 4.49
CA THR A 70 -7.50 6.58 5.09
C THR A 70 -6.40 7.60 4.75
N GLN A 71 -5.34 7.52 5.53
CA GLN A 71 -4.08 8.19 5.27
C GLN A 71 -2.95 7.18 5.47
N PHE A 72 -2.07 7.07 4.48
CA PHE A 72 -0.82 6.33 4.54
C PHE A 72 0.34 7.32 4.57
N LEU A 73 1.05 7.37 5.69
CA LEU A 73 2.04 8.42 6.00
C LEU A 73 3.36 7.79 6.48
N PRO A 74 4.52 8.33 6.07
CA PRO A 74 5.78 8.00 6.72
C PRO A 74 5.83 8.62 8.12
N VAL A 75 6.39 7.89 9.08
CA VAL A 75 6.64 8.36 10.44
C VAL A 75 8.02 7.92 10.90
N SER A 76 8.62 8.67 11.81
CA SER A 76 9.89 8.32 12.44
C SER A 76 9.81 8.55 13.94
N PRO A 77 10.68 7.92 14.74
CA PRO A 77 10.91 8.32 16.12
C PRO A 77 11.34 9.79 16.23
N PRO A 78 11.25 10.38 17.44
CA PRO A 78 11.82 11.69 17.73
C PRO A 78 13.29 11.82 17.27
N PRO A 79 13.75 13.00 16.83
CA PRO A 79 15.06 13.17 16.21
C PRO A 79 16.25 12.62 17.01
N TYR A 80 16.17 12.65 18.34
CA TYR A 80 17.22 12.18 19.25
C TYR A 80 17.26 10.64 19.41
N MET A 81 16.27 9.92 18.89
CA MET A 81 16.22 8.44 18.82
C MET A 81 16.19 7.96 17.37
N ASN A 82 16.41 8.86 16.40
CA ASN A 82 16.31 8.55 14.98
C ASN A 82 17.71 8.26 14.40
N GLY A 83 17.74 7.57 13.26
CA GLY A 83 18.97 7.17 12.59
C GLY A 83 18.73 6.93 11.10
N GLU A 84 19.38 5.93 10.53
CA GLU A 84 19.19 5.58 9.13
C GLU A 84 17.76 5.09 8.86
N ALA A 85 17.25 5.36 7.65
CA ALA A 85 15.88 5.02 7.30
C ALA A 85 15.58 3.52 7.44
N LYS A 86 16.55 2.65 7.16
CA LYS A 86 16.38 1.18 7.26
C LYS A 86 16.06 0.70 8.69
N ASP A 87 16.50 1.45 9.69
CA ASP A 87 16.34 1.08 11.09
C ASP A 87 15.16 1.81 11.75
N PHE A 88 14.81 3.01 11.27
CA PHE A 88 13.92 3.92 12.00
C PHE A 88 12.74 4.47 11.18
N LEU A 89 12.68 4.27 9.87
CA LEU A 89 11.53 4.68 9.07
C LEU A 89 10.39 3.65 9.26
N SER A 90 9.23 4.16 9.66
CA SER A 90 7.99 3.40 9.73
C SER A 90 6.93 4.09 8.89
N TRP A 91 5.81 3.41 8.69
CA TRP A 91 4.61 3.95 8.08
C TRP A 91 3.41 3.72 8.98
N VAL A 92 2.44 4.62 8.89
CA VAL A 92 1.15 4.50 9.57
C VAL A 92 0.04 4.57 8.54
N ILE A 93 -0.89 3.63 8.64
CA ILE A 93 -2.24 3.75 8.09
C ILE A 93 -3.11 4.27 9.21
N GLN A 94 -3.84 5.35 8.99
CA GLN A 94 -4.81 5.86 9.96
C GLN A 94 -6.12 6.22 9.28
N CYS A 95 -7.21 6.07 10.01
CA CYS A 95 -8.54 6.50 9.58
C CYS A 95 -9.33 7.00 10.79
N ASN A 96 -10.24 7.94 10.55
CA ASN A 96 -11.17 8.47 11.54
C ASN A 96 -12.63 8.41 11.06
N HIS A 97 -12.92 7.64 10.01
CA HIS A 97 -14.26 7.53 9.45
C HIS A 97 -15.03 6.38 10.12
N PRO A 98 -16.23 6.62 10.70
CA PRO A 98 -16.96 5.62 11.49
C PRO A 98 -17.28 4.31 10.75
N GLU A 99 -17.45 4.39 9.43
CA GLU A 99 -17.82 3.24 8.58
C GLU A 99 -16.61 2.60 7.88
N PHE A 100 -15.39 3.02 8.22
CA PHE A 100 -14.18 2.55 7.54
C PHE A 100 -13.26 1.86 8.53
N SER A 101 -13.54 0.58 8.78
CA SER A 101 -12.79 -0.26 9.73
C SER A 101 -11.51 -0.85 9.11
N PRO A 102 -10.60 -1.42 9.92
CA PRO A 102 -9.43 -2.14 9.40
C PRO A 102 -9.79 -3.29 8.45
N ASP A 103 -10.91 -3.99 8.69
CA ASP A 103 -11.40 -5.05 7.79
C ASP A 103 -11.78 -4.50 6.42
N VAL A 104 -12.48 -3.35 6.38
CA VAL A 104 -12.82 -2.69 5.12
C VAL A 104 -11.55 -2.34 4.36
N VAL A 105 -10.55 -1.78 5.03
CA VAL A 105 -9.23 -1.49 4.42
C VAL A 105 -8.60 -2.76 3.85
N CYS A 106 -8.66 -3.87 4.58
CA CYS A 106 -8.14 -5.15 4.12
C CYS A 106 -8.83 -5.59 2.82
N ASP A 107 -10.16 -5.43 2.71
CA ASP A 107 -10.90 -5.76 1.49
C ASP A 107 -10.44 -4.92 0.29
N TRP A 108 -10.17 -3.62 0.50
CA TRP A 108 -9.63 -2.74 -0.55
C TRP A 108 -8.23 -3.15 -1.00
N LEU A 109 -7.37 -3.54 -0.06
CA LEU A 109 -6.02 -4.03 -0.33
C LEU A 109 -6.05 -5.35 -1.11
N GLU A 110 -6.83 -6.34 -0.65
CA GLU A 110 -6.97 -7.66 -1.29
C GLU A 110 -7.55 -7.57 -2.71
N ALA A 111 -8.39 -6.57 -2.99
CA ALA A 111 -9.00 -6.36 -4.30
C ALA A 111 -8.08 -5.67 -5.33
N ARG A 112 -6.99 -5.02 -4.89
CA ARG A 112 -6.16 -4.14 -5.75
C ARG A 112 -4.69 -4.52 -5.77
N LEU A 113 -4.17 -5.07 -4.69
CA LEU A 113 -2.81 -5.56 -4.62
C LEU A 113 -2.71 -6.97 -5.23
N PRO A 114 -1.47 -7.43 -5.49
CA PRO A 114 -1.24 -8.80 -5.95
C PRO A 114 -2.00 -9.85 -5.15
N ASN A 115 -2.53 -10.86 -5.87
CA ASN A 115 -3.26 -11.96 -5.26
C ASN A 115 -2.78 -13.30 -5.87
N PRO A 116 -1.97 -14.09 -5.13
CA PRO A 116 -1.66 -13.90 -3.71
C PRO A 116 -0.60 -12.80 -3.45
N VAL A 117 -0.73 -12.12 -2.32
CA VAL A 117 0.09 -10.95 -1.96
C VAL A 117 1.55 -11.29 -1.63
N ASP A 118 1.84 -12.55 -1.31
CA ASP A 118 3.19 -13.05 -1.02
C ASP A 118 3.97 -13.45 -2.29
N ASP A 119 3.34 -13.44 -3.47
CA ASP A 119 4.00 -13.73 -4.74
C ASP A 119 4.76 -12.50 -5.25
N GLU A 120 6.07 -12.45 -4.97
CA GLU A 120 6.98 -11.39 -5.42
C GLU A 120 6.94 -11.12 -6.94
N ALA A 121 6.63 -12.12 -7.77
CA ALA A 121 6.60 -11.94 -9.21
C ALA A 121 5.44 -11.03 -9.64
N GLN A 122 4.32 -11.06 -8.90
CA GLN A 122 3.15 -10.24 -9.20
C GLN A 122 3.29 -8.78 -8.78
N TRP A 123 4.24 -8.49 -7.88
CA TRP A 123 4.58 -7.11 -7.51
C TRP A 123 5.41 -6.40 -8.57
N LYS A 124 6.09 -7.15 -9.46
CA LYS A 124 6.94 -6.56 -10.48
C LYS A 124 6.07 -6.00 -11.60
N ILE A 125 5.88 -4.68 -11.61
CA ILE A 125 5.34 -3.99 -12.79
C ILE A 125 6.32 -4.25 -13.95
N LYS A 126 5.80 -4.69 -15.09
CA LYS A 126 6.54 -4.69 -16.35
C LYS A 126 6.88 -3.25 -16.74
N THR A 127 8.05 -2.78 -16.32
CA THR A 127 8.58 -1.46 -16.71
C THR A 127 9.44 -1.53 -17.97
N ASP A 128 9.71 -2.74 -18.48
CA ASP A 128 10.49 -2.93 -19.69
C ASP A 128 9.63 -2.61 -20.91
N ILE A 129 9.76 -1.37 -21.37
CA ILE A 129 9.15 -0.87 -22.60
C ILE A 129 9.87 -1.33 -23.86
N ALA A 130 10.94 -2.12 -23.77
CA ALA A 130 11.56 -2.72 -24.96
C ALA A 130 10.59 -3.63 -25.72
N GLU A 131 9.56 -4.15 -25.05
CA GLU A 131 8.43 -4.83 -25.70
C GLU A 131 7.61 -3.84 -26.56
N LEU A 132 7.43 -2.58 -26.12
CA LEU A 132 6.75 -1.52 -26.89
C LEU A 132 7.56 -1.07 -28.11
N ASP A 133 8.90 -1.06 -28.02
CA ASP A 133 9.78 -0.75 -29.16
C ASP A 133 9.69 -1.77 -30.29
N GLN A 134 9.15 -2.98 -30.01
CA GLN A 134 8.92 -4.04 -30.98
C GLN A 134 7.47 -4.07 -31.50
N MET A 135 6.58 -3.26 -30.94
CA MET A 135 5.18 -3.17 -31.38
C MET A 135 5.06 -2.26 -32.60
N SER A 136 4.15 -2.60 -33.52
CA SER A 136 3.90 -1.74 -34.68
C SER A 136 3.09 -0.51 -34.29
N ASP A 137 3.21 0.58 -35.04
CA ASP A 137 2.42 1.82 -34.83
C ASP A 137 0.91 1.52 -34.72
N LYS A 138 0.41 0.51 -35.43
CA LYS A 138 -0.99 0.07 -35.35
C LYS A 138 -1.34 -0.55 -34.00
N ASP A 139 -0.44 -1.35 -33.43
CA ASP A 139 -0.69 -2.03 -32.15
C ASP A 139 -0.64 -1.01 -31.00
N LEU A 140 0.19 0.03 -31.14
CA LEU A 140 0.27 1.15 -30.20
C LEU A 140 -0.99 2.05 -30.25
N ASP A 141 -1.49 2.33 -31.46
CA ASP A 141 -2.72 3.11 -31.66
C ASP A 141 -3.99 2.41 -31.11
N GLU A 142 -4.01 1.07 -31.02
CA GLU A 142 -5.09 0.32 -30.38
C GLU A 142 -5.03 0.39 -28.84
N MET A 143 -3.83 0.45 -28.26
CA MET A 143 -3.63 0.53 -26.80
C MET A 143 -3.85 1.94 -26.25
N VAL A 144 -3.45 2.97 -26.98
CA VAL A 144 -3.63 4.38 -26.61
C VAL A 144 -4.19 5.11 -27.83
N PRO A 145 -5.53 5.07 -28.04
CA PRO A 145 -6.12 5.72 -29.20
C PRO A 145 -5.80 7.22 -29.19
N PRO A 146 -5.45 7.82 -30.35
CA PRO A 146 -5.00 9.21 -30.44
C PRO A 146 -6.04 10.24 -29.97
N ASN A 147 -7.30 9.82 -29.82
CA ASN A 147 -8.35 10.54 -29.13
C ASN A 147 -8.96 9.65 -28.04
N PRO A 148 -8.44 9.68 -26.80
CA PRO A 148 -9.16 9.07 -25.69
C PRO A 148 -10.49 9.81 -25.49
N ILE A 149 -11.60 9.08 -25.54
CA ILE A 149 -12.93 9.64 -25.25
C ILE A 149 -12.89 10.09 -23.78
N LYS A 150 -13.15 11.39 -23.56
CA LYS A 150 -13.21 12.00 -22.22
C LYS A 150 -14.29 11.39 -21.36
#